data_AF-A0A2D5WH72-F1
#
_entry.id   AF-A0A2D5WH72-F1
#
_cell.length_a   1.000
_cell.length_b   1.000
_cell.length_c   1.000
_cell.angle_alpha   90.00
_cell.angle_beta   90.00
_cell.angle_gamma   90.00
#
_symmetry.space_group_name_H-M   'P 1'
#
loop_
_entity.id
_entity.type
_entity.pdbx_description
1 polymer ?
#
loop_
_entity_poly.entity_id
_entity_poly.type
_entity_poly.pdbx_seq_one_letter_code
_entity_poly.pdbx_strand_id
1 'polypeptide(L)'
;MVNVLILAELFGAKASVGMIVPMLIVCDLTVYPLFRRYSSWRELWPLLPSTFVGLAAGYFLLDYIDEATARKGIGAIILLMLALQLGRLKLGQALGRLTHSAGFRWASGFLIGSSTIMANAAGPVFSIYALVEKMAKETFLGVGARCFLLVNLIKLPLVANLDLVNEQSLRVNLLVLPGLFAGIFFGRKIIQIIPQRGFEILLYAFSTIAGLRLFFF
;
A
#
# COMPACT_ATOMS: atom_id res chain seq x y z
N MET A 1 -4.11 4.27 5.99
CA MET A 1 -4.12 5.66 5.50
C MET A 1 -4.42 6.66 6.62
N VAL A 2 -5.52 6.53 7.37
CA VAL A 2 -5.85 7.46 8.48
C VAL A 2 -4.77 7.52 9.58
N ASN A 3 -4.19 6.38 9.98
CA ASN A 3 -3.16 6.32 11.02
C ASN A 3 -1.87 7.10 10.67
N VAL A 4 -1.44 7.06 9.41
CA VAL A 4 -0.20 7.69 8.95
C VAL A 4 -0.25 9.21 9.10
N LEU A 5 -1.44 9.79 8.92
CA LEU A 5 -1.66 11.23 8.89
C LEU A 5 -1.77 11.82 10.29
N ILE A 6 -2.48 11.12 11.18
CA ILE A 6 -2.57 11.50 12.60
C ILE A 6 -1.18 11.45 13.25
N LEU A 7 -0.39 10.41 12.94
CA LEU A 7 0.98 10.29 13.46
C LEU A 7 1.94 11.33 12.84
N ALA A 8 1.79 11.65 11.55
CA ALA A 8 2.60 12.68 10.90
C ALA A 8 2.31 14.10 11.44
N GLU A 9 1.05 14.42 11.74
CA GLU A 9 0.66 15.70 12.36
C GLU A 9 1.13 15.81 13.81
N LEU A 10 1.13 14.71 14.58
CA LEU A 10 1.49 14.74 16.00
C LEU A 10 3.01 14.69 16.26
N PHE A 11 3.79 14.01 15.40
CA PHE A 11 5.19 13.70 15.69
C PHE A 11 6.18 14.11 14.59
N GLY A 12 5.71 14.66 13.47
CA GLY A 12 6.53 15.01 12.32
C GLY A 12 6.84 13.81 11.40
N ALA A 13 6.98 14.06 10.10
CA ALA A 13 7.04 13.03 9.06
C ALA A 13 8.16 11.98 9.29
N LYS A 14 9.38 12.41 9.63
CA LYS A 14 10.52 11.50 9.85
C LYS A 14 10.39 10.60 11.09
N ALA A 15 9.93 11.13 12.22
CA ALA A 15 9.70 10.34 13.43
C ALA A 15 8.50 9.38 13.27
N SER A 16 7.49 9.80 12.50
CA SER A 16 6.32 9.00 12.15
C SER A 16 6.71 7.74 11.37
N VAL A 17 7.68 7.79 10.45
CA VAL A 17 8.17 6.60 9.71
C VAL A 17 8.78 5.55 10.64
N GLY A 18 9.61 5.95 11.61
CA GLY A 18 10.22 5.05 12.60
C GLY A 18 9.21 4.37 13.54
N MET A 19 8.13 5.08 13.90
CA MET A 19 7.02 4.53 14.68
C MET A 19 6.12 3.60 13.87
N ILE A 20 5.83 3.96 12.62
CA ILE A 20 4.83 3.29 11.78
C ILE A 20 5.32 1.91 11.33
N VAL A 21 6.60 1.74 10.97
CA VAL A 21 7.08 0.48 10.37
C VAL A 21 6.93 -0.72 11.30
N PRO A 22 7.36 -0.68 12.59
CA PRO A 22 7.12 -1.79 13.51
C PRO A 22 5.62 -2.11 13.67
N MET A 23 4.77 -1.08 13.74
CA MET A 23 3.32 -1.26 13.84
C MET A 23 2.71 -1.89 12.58
N LEU A 24 3.19 -1.52 11.38
CA LEU A 24 2.79 -2.14 10.12
C LEU A 24 3.16 -3.62 10.08
N ILE A 25 4.36 -3.98 10.59
CA ILE A 25 4.79 -5.39 10.65
C ILE A 25 3.89 -6.18 11.59
N VAL A 26 3.54 -5.66 12.77
CA VAL A 26 2.60 -6.36 13.67
C VAL A 26 1.23 -6.51 13.02
N CYS A 27 0.75 -5.47 12.33
CA CYS A 27 -0.48 -5.53 11.55
C CYS A 27 -0.41 -6.66 10.51
N ASP A 28 0.64 -6.70 9.70
CA ASP A 28 0.80 -7.68 8.62
C ASP A 28 1.00 -9.10 9.13
N LEU A 29 1.75 -9.29 10.23
CA LEU A 29 1.89 -10.59 10.91
C LEU A 29 0.56 -11.12 11.45
N THR A 30 -0.36 -10.21 11.80
CA THR A 30 -1.71 -10.57 12.26
C THR A 30 -2.64 -10.83 11.09
N VAL A 31 -2.58 -10.02 10.04
CA VAL A 31 -3.44 -10.09 8.85
C VAL A 31 -3.07 -11.30 7.98
N TYR A 32 -1.78 -11.61 7.81
CA TYR A 32 -1.31 -12.73 6.99
C TYR A 32 -1.97 -14.07 7.32
N PRO A 33 -1.97 -14.58 8.57
CA PRO A 33 -2.61 -15.86 8.88
C PRO A 33 -4.13 -15.83 8.68
N LEU A 34 -4.78 -14.66 8.84
CA LEU A 34 -6.23 -14.51 8.65
C LEU A 34 -6.65 -14.64 7.18
N PHE A 35 -5.79 -14.20 6.25
CA PHE A 35 -6.12 -14.15 4.82
C PHE A 35 -5.23 -15.03 3.92
N ARG A 36 -4.22 -15.72 4.46
CA ARG A 36 -3.32 -16.59 3.67
C ARG A 36 -4.05 -17.64 2.86
N ARG A 37 -5.21 -18.12 3.31
CA ARG A 37 -6.00 -19.16 2.61
C ARG A 37 -6.64 -18.70 1.29
N TYR A 38 -6.72 -17.38 1.05
CA TYR A 38 -7.47 -16.82 -0.07
C TYR A 38 -6.64 -16.55 -1.33
N SER A 39 -5.33 -16.78 -1.28
CA SER A 39 -4.42 -16.58 -2.42
C SER A 39 -3.16 -17.40 -2.23
N SER A 40 -2.40 -17.59 -3.31
CA SER A 40 -1.13 -18.30 -3.34
C SER A 40 0.06 -17.37 -3.63
N TRP A 41 1.28 -17.79 -3.27
CA TRP A 41 2.50 -17.07 -3.64
C TRP A 41 2.72 -16.95 -5.15
N ARG A 42 2.07 -17.83 -5.94
CA ARG A 42 2.15 -17.82 -7.41
C ARG A 42 1.53 -16.56 -8.01
N GLU A 43 0.46 -16.03 -7.40
CA GLU A 43 -0.17 -14.79 -7.85
C GLU A 43 0.69 -13.56 -7.55
N LEU A 44 1.50 -13.62 -6.49
CA LEU A 44 2.37 -12.53 -6.07
C LEU A 44 3.73 -12.54 -6.81
N TRP A 45 4.23 -13.70 -7.21
CA TRP A 45 5.56 -13.86 -7.82
C TRP A 45 5.84 -12.94 -9.02
N PRO A 46 4.90 -12.72 -9.96
CA PRO A 46 5.12 -11.83 -11.09
C PRO A 46 5.24 -10.34 -10.72
N LEU A 47 4.72 -9.95 -9.54
CA LEU A 47 4.74 -8.57 -9.06
C LEU A 47 6.00 -8.27 -8.22
N LEU A 48 6.56 -9.28 -7.55
CA LEU A 48 7.70 -9.10 -6.64
C LEU A 48 8.96 -8.53 -7.29
N PRO A 49 9.43 -9.00 -8.46
CA PRO A 49 10.68 -8.51 -9.05
C PRO A 49 10.65 -7.00 -9.28
N SER A 50 9.59 -6.49 -9.89
CA SER A 50 9.43 -5.05 -10.12
C SER A 50 9.21 -4.30 -8.82
N THR A 51 8.52 -4.90 -7.84
CA THR A 51 8.37 -4.32 -6.49
C THR A 51 9.71 -4.16 -5.78
N PHE A 52 10.62 -5.13 -5.87
CA PHE A 52 11.95 -5.00 -5.29
C PHE A 52 12.82 -3.98 -6.01
N VAL A 53 12.75 -3.93 -7.34
CA VAL A 53 13.41 -2.87 -8.12
C VAL A 53 12.88 -1.50 -7.71
N GLY A 54 11.56 -1.36 -7.56
CA GLY A 54 10.93 -0.14 -7.08
C GLY A 54 11.33 0.23 -5.66
N LEU A 55 11.45 -0.76 -4.77
CA LEU A 55 11.88 -0.56 -3.38
C LEU A 55 13.34 -0.09 -3.31
N ALA A 56 14.23 -0.72 -4.06
CA ALA A 56 15.63 -0.31 -4.15
C ALA A 56 15.75 1.10 -4.76
N ALA A 57 15.07 1.36 -5.87
CA ALA A 57 15.03 2.68 -6.49
C ALA A 57 14.50 3.73 -5.50
N GLY A 58 13.38 3.44 -4.83
CA GLY A 58 12.77 4.30 -3.84
C GLY A 58 13.70 4.65 -2.68
N TYR A 59 14.48 3.66 -2.22
CA TYR A 59 15.49 3.84 -1.18
C TYR A 59 16.63 4.77 -1.64
N PHE A 60 17.22 4.53 -2.81
CA PHE A 60 18.31 5.37 -3.31
C PHE A 60 17.86 6.78 -3.67
N LEU A 61 16.65 6.94 -4.22
CA LEU A 61 16.07 8.23 -4.58
C LEU A 61 15.65 9.07 -3.37
N LEU A 62 15.55 8.47 -2.18
CA LEU A 62 15.13 9.16 -0.96
C LEU A 62 16.07 10.32 -0.58
N ASP A 63 17.37 10.18 -0.86
CA ASP A 63 18.37 11.21 -0.56
C ASP A 63 18.42 12.31 -1.63
N TYR A 64 17.89 12.06 -2.83
CA TYR A 64 17.93 12.98 -3.97
C TYR A 64 16.63 13.75 -4.21
N ILE A 65 15.50 13.25 -3.71
CA ILE A 65 14.17 13.82 -3.96
C ILE A 65 13.53 14.23 -2.63
N ASP A 66 13.08 15.47 -2.56
CA ASP A 66 12.31 15.96 -1.42
C ASP A 66 10.99 15.19 -1.26
N GLU A 67 10.60 14.93 -0.02
CA GLU A 67 9.42 14.14 0.36
C GLU A 67 8.15 14.68 -0.31
N ALA A 68 7.99 16.01 -0.37
CA ALA A 68 6.84 16.63 -1.00
C ALA A 68 6.77 16.35 -2.50
N THR A 69 7.92 16.32 -3.18
CA THR A 69 7.99 16.05 -4.62
C THR A 69 7.68 14.59 -4.92
N ALA A 70 8.26 13.66 -4.16
CA ALA A 70 7.99 12.23 -4.30
C ALA A 70 6.50 11.93 -4.05
N ARG A 71 5.94 12.50 -2.98
CA ARG A 71 4.53 12.37 -2.63
C ARG A 71 3.59 12.87 -3.73
N LYS A 72 3.83 14.07 -4.28
CA LYS A 72 3.06 14.62 -5.41
C LYS A 72 3.16 13.75 -6.65
N GLY A 73 4.35 13.25 -6.97
CA GLY A 73 4.57 12.32 -8.09
C GLY A 73 3.74 11.04 -7.93
N ILE A 74 3.77 10.42 -6.76
CA ILE A 74 2.96 9.23 -6.47
C ILE A 74 1.46 9.53 -6.57
N GLY A 75 1.02 10.67 -6.02
CA GLY A 75 -0.37 11.12 -6.13
C GLY A 75 -0.83 11.29 -7.57
N ALA A 76 -0.02 11.94 -8.41
CA ALA A 76 -0.28 12.11 -9.83
C ALA A 76 -0.42 10.76 -10.55
N ILE A 77 0.46 9.80 -10.24
CA ILE A 77 0.45 8.47 -10.85
C ILE A 77 -0.79 7.68 -10.43
N ILE A 78 -1.16 7.71 -9.15
CA ILE A 78 -2.40 7.08 -8.65
C ILE A 78 -3.62 7.66 -9.40
N LEU A 79 -3.71 8.99 -9.50
CA LEU A 79 -4.81 9.65 -10.20
C LEU A 79 -4.83 9.31 -11.70
N LEU A 80 -3.66 9.22 -12.34
CA LEU A 80 -3.54 8.82 -13.73
C LEU A 80 -4.00 7.37 -13.93
N MET A 81 -3.54 6.43 -13.10
CA MET A 81 -3.95 5.02 -13.18
C MET A 81 -5.45 4.88 -12.94
N LEU A 82 -6.02 5.67 -12.02
CA LEU A 82 -7.45 5.69 -11.74
C LEU A 82 -8.24 6.26 -12.92
N ALA A 83 -7.78 7.35 -13.52
CA ALA A 83 -8.39 7.94 -14.72
C ALA A 83 -8.36 6.97 -15.90
N LEU A 84 -7.25 6.27 -16.12
CA LEU A 84 -7.12 5.23 -17.15
C LEU A 84 -8.08 4.06 -16.90
N GLN A 85 -8.21 3.61 -15.65
CA GLN A 85 -9.13 2.54 -15.27
C GLN A 85 -10.60 2.95 -15.43
N LEU A 86 -10.98 4.19 -15.08
CA LEU A 86 -12.32 4.72 -15.33
C LEU A 86 -12.59 4.91 -16.83
N GLY A 87 -11.58 5.37 -17.58
CA GLY A 87 -11.62 5.47 -19.03
C GLY A 87 -11.86 4.12 -19.70
N ARG A 88 -11.19 3.06 -19.23
CA ARG A 88 -11.42 1.68 -19.68
C ARG A 88 -12.86 1.21 -19.47
N LEU A 89 -13.47 1.55 -18.33
CA LEU A 89 -14.87 1.20 -18.06
C LEU A 89 -15.84 1.87 -19.05
N LYS A 90 -15.49 3.05 -19.58
CA LYS A 90 -16.32 3.81 -20.53
C LYS A 90 -16.00 3.53 -22.01
N LEU A 91 -14.73 3.34 -22.37
CA LEU A 91 -14.25 3.21 -23.75
C LEU A 91 -14.07 1.75 -24.23
N GLY A 92 -14.28 0.75 -23.37
CA GLY A 92 -14.27 -0.66 -23.78
C GLY A 92 -12.87 -1.26 -24.05
N GLN A 93 -12.81 -2.25 -24.94
CA GLN A 93 -11.69 -3.20 -25.09
C GLN A 93 -10.33 -2.58 -25.51
N ALA A 94 -10.32 -1.40 -26.12
CA ALA A 94 -9.09 -0.76 -26.63
C ALA A 94 -8.07 -0.46 -25.51
N LEU A 95 -8.53 0.04 -24.36
CA LEU A 95 -7.68 0.26 -23.18
C LEU A 95 -7.44 -1.03 -22.37
N GLY A 96 -8.28 -2.05 -22.57
CA GLY A 96 -8.21 -3.32 -21.83
C GLY A 96 -6.93 -4.13 -22.08
N ARG A 97 -6.33 -4.01 -23.28
CA ARG A 97 -5.06 -4.68 -23.62
C ARG A 97 -3.85 -4.05 -22.93
N LEU A 98 -3.83 -2.72 -22.80
CA LEU A 98 -2.74 -2.01 -22.11
C LEU A 98 -2.71 -2.36 -20.62
N THR A 99 -3.88 -2.46 -20.00
CA THR A 99 -4.02 -2.76 -18.57
C THR A 99 -3.67 -4.20 -18.17
N HIS A 100 -3.66 -5.14 -19.13
CA HIS A 100 -3.28 -6.54 -18.92
C HIS A 100 -1.88 -6.86 -19.45
N SER A 101 -1.13 -5.84 -19.88
CA SER A 101 0.23 -6.02 -20.39
C SER A 101 1.22 -6.32 -19.27
N ALA A 102 2.28 -7.06 -19.62
CA ALA A 102 3.41 -7.27 -18.70
C ALA A 102 4.02 -5.92 -18.24
N GLY A 103 4.02 -4.91 -19.10
CA GLY A 103 4.47 -3.55 -18.79
C GLY A 103 3.64 -2.88 -17.69
N PHE A 104 2.31 -3.01 -17.73
CA PHE A 104 1.45 -2.45 -16.67
C PHE A 104 1.71 -3.12 -15.31
N ARG A 105 1.88 -4.44 -15.29
CA ARG A 105 2.22 -5.18 -14.07
C ARG A 105 3.58 -4.76 -13.52
N TRP A 106 4.57 -4.61 -14.39
CA TRP A 106 5.91 -4.17 -14.00
C TRP A 106 5.91 -2.73 -13.47
N ALA A 107 5.21 -1.83 -14.14
CA ALA A 107 5.02 -0.45 -13.67
C ALA A 107 4.31 -0.42 -12.32
N SER A 108 3.23 -1.21 -12.16
CA SER A 108 2.48 -1.29 -10.90
C SER A 108 3.35 -1.80 -9.76
N GLY A 109 4.12 -2.87 -9.96
CA GLY A 109 5.04 -3.39 -8.94
C GLY A 109 6.12 -2.37 -8.59
N PHE A 110 6.76 -1.75 -9.59
CA PHE A 110 7.73 -0.67 -9.36
C PHE A 110 7.14 0.46 -8.52
N LEU A 111 5.93 0.90 -8.83
CA LEU A 111 5.23 1.95 -8.10
C LEU A 111 4.84 1.53 -6.68
N ILE A 112 4.42 0.28 -6.47
CA ILE A 112 4.16 -0.28 -5.13
C ILE A 112 5.46 -0.22 -4.30
N GLY A 113 6.58 -0.66 -4.88
CA GLY A 113 7.89 -0.66 -4.22
C GLY A 113 8.45 0.72 -3.91
N SER A 114 8.38 1.66 -4.85
CA SER A 114 8.90 3.02 -4.63
C SER A 114 8.00 3.81 -3.68
N SER A 115 6.68 3.71 -3.84
CA SER A 115 5.72 4.46 -3.02
C SER A 115 5.67 4.02 -1.56
N THR A 116 5.95 2.75 -1.25
CA THR A 116 6.04 2.30 0.15
C THR A 116 7.23 2.92 0.87
N ILE A 117 8.35 3.17 0.18
CA ILE A 117 9.55 3.78 0.77
C ILE A 117 9.36 5.28 0.89
N MET A 118 8.97 5.93 -0.21
CA MET A 118 8.94 7.39 -0.30
C MET A 118 7.77 8.03 0.45
N ALA A 119 6.61 7.38 0.51
CA ALA A 119 5.39 8.00 1.04
C ALA A 119 4.47 7.03 1.82
N ASN A 120 4.92 5.80 2.09
CA ASN A 120 4.08 4.72 2.65
C ASN A 120 2.72 4.57 1.91
N ALA A 121 2.72 4.82 0.60
CA ALA A 121 1.51 4.98 -0.21
C ALA A 121 1.24 3.80 -1.17
N ALA A 122 1.82 2.63 -0.87
CA ALA A 122 1.67 1.46 -1.71
C ALA A 122 0.27 0.83 -1.69
N GLY A 123 -0.51 1.04 -0.63
CA GLY A 123 -1.89 0.56 -0.52
C GLY A 123 -2.81 1.04 -1.65
N PRO A 124 -2.92 2.37 -1.88
CA PRO A 124 -3.66 2.93 -3.01
C PRO A 124 -3.22 2.43 -4.38
N VAL A 125 -1.90 2.31 -4.61
CA VAL A 125 -1.35 1.80 -5.88
C VAL A 125 -1.76 0.35 -6.09
N PHE A 126 -1.60 -0.48 -5.05
CA PHE A 126 -2.04 -1.88 -5.07
C PHE A 126 -3.55 -2.03 -5.26
N SER A 127 -4.34 -1.10 -4.70
CA SER A 127 -5.80 -1.07 -4.88
C SER A 127 -6.19 -0.84 -6.33
N ILE A 128 -5.49 0.07 -7.04
CA ILE A 128 -5.73 0.29 -8.47
C ILE A 128 -5.26 -0.91 -9.29
N TYR A 129 -4.09 -1.47 -8.98
CA TYR A 129 -3.60 -2.69 -9.61
C TYR A 129 -4.64 -3.83 -9.52
N ALA A 130 -5.23 -4.02 -8.34
CA ALA A 130 -6.26 -5.04 -8.12
C ALA A 130 -7.57 -4.75 -8.86
N LEU A 131 -8.01 -3.49 -8.91
CA LEU A 131 -9.17 -3.08 -9.73
C LEU A 131 -8.94 -3.36 -11.21
N VAL A 132 -7.71 -3.14 -11.69
CA VAL A 132 -7.33 -3.36 -13.07
C VAL A 132 -7.30 -4.86 -13.42
N GLU A 133 -6.68 -5.68 -12.57
CA GLU A 133 -6.61 -7.14 -12.68
C GLU A 133 -7.95 -7.82 -12.35
N LYS A 134 -8.97 -7.06 -11.90
CA LYS A 134 -10.29 -7.55 -11.51
C LYS A 134 -10.21 -8.63 -10.42
N MET A 135 -9.37 -8.40 -9.42
CA MET A 135 -9.21 -9.33 -8.31
C MET A 135 -10.50 -9.43 -7.50
N ALA A 136 -10.89 -10.66 -7.15
CA ALA A 136 -11.89 -10.88 -6.11
C ALA A 136 -11.38 -10.29 -4.79
N LYS A 137 -12.29 -9.82 -3.93
CA LYS A 137 -11.93 -9.23 -2.62
C LYS A 137 -11.07 -10.16 -1.77
N GLU A 138 -11.31 -11.46 -1.84
CA GLU A 138 -10.54 -12.49 -1.15
C GLU A 138 -9.10 -12.55 -1.67
N THR A 139 -8.94 -12.57 -2.99
CA THR A 139 -7.63 -12.55 -3.66
C THR A 139 -6.86 -11.27 -3.34
N PHE A 140 -7.53 -10.12 -3.37
CA PHE A 140 -6.93 -8.84 -2.98
C PHE A 140 -6.33 -8.90 -1.57
N LEU A 141 -7.11 -9.38 -0.60
CA LEU A 141 -6.67 -9.51 0.79
C LEU A 141 -5.52 -10.51 0.93
N GLY A 142 -5.59 -11.64 0.22
CA GLY A 142 -4.57 -12.69 0.27
C GLY A 142 -3.25 -12.30 -0.39
N VAL A 143 -3.27 -11.65 -1.55
CA VAL A 143 -2.08 -11.13 -2.25
C VAL A 143 -1.52 -9.94 -1.48
N GLY A 144 -2.37 -9.00 -1.06
CA GLY A 144 -1.98 -7.82 -0.30
C GLY A 144 -1.29 -8.18 1.01
N ALA A 145 -1.87 -9.08 1.80
CA ALA A 145 -1.28 -9.52 3.07
C ALA A 145 0.13 -10.11 2.90
N ARG A 146 0.40 -10.82 1.80
CA ARG A 146 1.74 -11.35 1.50
C ARG A 146 2.69 -10.27 1.01
N CYS A 147 2.22 -9.42 0.10
CA CYS A 147 3.01 -8.35 -0.50
C CYS A 147 3.48 -7.38 0.60
N PHE A 148 2.55 -6.85 1.39
CA PHE A 148 2.86 -5.88 2.43
C PHE A 148 3.69 -6.47 3.56
N LEU A 149 3.39 -7.70 4.01
CA LEU A 149 4.25 -8.38 5.00
C LEU A 149 5.69 -8.48 4.50
N LEU A 150 5.89 -9.00 3.29
CA LEU A 150 7.22 -9.22 2.74
C LEU A 150 7.98 -7.88 2.58
N VAL A 151 7.32 -6.90 1.97
CA VAL A 151 7.90 -5.58 1.71
C VAL A 151 8.23 -4.86 3.03
N ASN A 152 7.34 -4.92 4.03
CA ASN A 152 7.57 -4.27 5.32
C ASN A 152 8.66 -4.99 6.15
N LEU A 153 8.80 -6.31 6.03
CA LEU A 153 9.92 -7.05 6.62
C LEU A 153 11.27 -6.62 6.00
N ILE A 154 11.33 -6.40 4.68
CA ILE A 154 12.54 -5.89 4.02
C ILE A 154 12.83 -4.43 4.43
N LYS A 155 11.80 -3.63 4.68
CA LYS A 155 11.95 -2.24 5.15
C LYS A 155 12.51 -2.15 6.56
N LEU A 156 12.25 -3.14 7.41
CA LEU A 156 12.66 -3.12 8.81
C LEU A 156 14.17 -2.84 9.00
N PRO A 157 15.10 -3.61 8.38
CA PRO A 157 16.53 -3.32 8.52
C PRO A 157 16.92 -1.95 7.94
N LEU A 158 16.28 -1.52 6.84
CA LEU A 158 16.57 -0.23 6.21
C LEU A 158 16.21 0.96 7.12
N VAL A 159 15.12 0.86 7.89
CA VAL A 159 14.67 1.91 8.81
C VAL A 159 15.33 1.77 10.19
N ALA A 160 15.67 0.56 10.63
CA ALA A 160 16.39 0.32 11.88
C ALA A 160 17.79 0.95 11.86
N ASN A 161 18.46 0.96 10.70
CA ASN A 161 19.77 1.61 10.52
C ASN A 161 19.73 3.15 10.61
N LEU A 162 18.53 3.76 10.68
CA LEU A 162 18.36 5.22 10.75
C LEU A 162 18.16 5.74 12.19
N ASP A 163 18.32 4.89 13.23
CA ASP A 163 18.05 5.20 14.64
C ASP A 163 16.63 5.76 14.93
N LEU A 164 15.70 5.60 13.98
CA LEU A 164 14.32 6.11 14.08
C LEU A 164 13.44 5.25 15.00
N VAL A 165 13.88 4.05 15.36
CA VAL A 165 13.19 3.15 16.29
C VAL A 165 13.80 3.31 17.68
N ASN A 166 13.18 4.14 18.52
CA ASN A 166 13.60 4.37 19.90
C ASN A 166 12.61 3.75 20.91
N GLU A 167 13.00 3.72 22.20
CA GLU A 167 12.19 3.14 23.27
C GLU A 167 10.80 3.79 23.40
N GLN A 168 10.72 5.11 23.20
CA GLN A 168 9.47 5.86 23.28
C GLN A 168 8.49 5.45 22.17
N SER A 169 8.97 5.33 20.93
CA SER A 169 8.24 4.82 19.77
C SER A 169 7.67 3.42 20.02
N LEU A 170 8.46 2.54 20.66
CA LEU A 170 8.02 1.19 21.00
C LEU A 170 6.94 1.17 22.09
N ARG A 171 7.05 2.02 23.12
CA ARG A 171 6.02 2.15 24.17
C ARG A 171 4.70 2.66 23.61
N VAL A 172 4.74 3.66 22.72
CA VAL A 172 3.53 4.14 22.03
C VAL A 172 2.91 3.02 21.19
N ASN A 173 3.71 2.29 20.43
CA ASN A 173 3.21 1.16 19.64
C ASN A 173 2.50 0.12 20.51
N LEU A 174 3.07 -0.25 21.67
CA LEU A 174 2.47 -1.19 22.62
C LEU A 174 1.11 -0.71 23.14
N LEU A 175 0.97 0.58 23.48
CA LEU A 175 -0.30 1.16 23.94
C LEU A 175 -1.39 1.11 22.86
N VAL A 176 -1.02 1.23 21.59
CA VAL A 176 -1.97 1.25 20.47
C VAL A 176 -2.33 -0.16 19.96
N LEU A 177 -1.55 -1.19 20.33
CA LEU A 177 -1.79 -2.59 19.90
C LEU A 177 -3.23 -3.09 20.14
N PRO A 178 -3.87 -2.85 21.31
CA PRO A 178 -5.23 -3.32 21.54
C PRO A 178 -6.22 -2.75 20.52
N GLY A 179 -6.09 -1.46 20.20
CA GLY A 179 -6.90 -0.80 19.18
C GLY A 179 -6.62 -1.33 17.78
N LEU A 180 -5.35 -1.60 17.45
CA LEU A 180 -4.95 -2.23 16.19
C LEU A 180 -5.59 -3.61 16.03
N PHE A 181 -5.51 -4.48 17.04
CA PHE A 181 -6.12 -5.81 16.99
C PHE A 181 -7.64 -5.72 16.88
N ALA A 182 -8.28 -4.88 17.69
CA ALA A 182 -9.73 -4.64 17.60
C ALA A 182 -10.14 -4.21 16.19
N GLY A 183 -9.40 -3.26 15.59
CA GLY A 183 -9.61 -2.80 14.22
C GLY A 183 -9.46 -3.90 13.18
N ILE A 184 -8.45 -4.76 13.29
CA ILE A 184 -8.24 -5.89 12.37
C ILE A 184 -9.39 -6.89 12.45
N PHE A 185 -9.78 -7.31 13.65
CA PHE A 185 -10.85 -8.30 13.83
C PHE A 185 -12.22 -7.74 13.44
N PHE A 186 -12.49 -6.48 13.76
CA PHE A 186 -13.73 -5.80 13.34
C PHE A 186 -13.76 -5.60 11.83
N GLY A 187 -12.67 -5.10 11.25
CA GLY A 187 -12.52 -4.92 9.80
C GLY A 187 -12.67 -6.24 9.03
N ARG A 188 -12.13 -7.35 9.56
CA ARG A 188 -12.34 -8.70 9.00
C ARG A 188 -13.81 -9.07 8.94
N LYS A 189 -14.60 -8.79 9.99
CA LYS A 189 -16.05 -9.07 9.98
C LYS A 189 -16.77 -8.21 8.94
N ILE A 190 -16.47 -6.91 8.89
CA ILE A 190 -17.08 -5.98 7.94
C ILE A 190 -16.80 -6.43 6.49
N ILE A 191 -15.54 -6.73 6.14
CA ILE A 191 -15.18 -7.04 4.76
C ILE A 191 -15.80 -8.35 4.24
N GLN A 192 -16.11 -9.27 5.15
CA GLN A 192 -16.84 -10.50 4.82
C GLN A 192 -18.28 -10.20 4.41
N ILE A 193 -18.92 -9.21 5.03
CA ILE A 193 -20.32 -8.81 4.77
C ILE A 193 -20.43 -7.93 3.51
N ILE A 194 -19.38 -7.17 3.18
CA ILE A 194 -19.39 -6.29 2.01
C ILE A 194 -19.44 -7.12 0.70
N PRO A 195 -20.41 -6.87 -0.20
CA PRO A 195 -20.43 -7.52 -1.51
C PRO A 195 -19.29 -7.01 -2.41
N GLN A 196 -18.86 -7.80 -3.39
CA GLN A 196 -17.76 -7.45 -4.31
C GLN A 196 -17.89 -6.04 -4.91
N ARG A 197 -19.08 -5.66 -5.37
CA ARG A 197 -19.34 -4.33 -5.92
C ARG A 197 -19.12 -3.21 -4.90
N GLY A 198 -19.53 -3.41 -3.65
CA GLY A 198 -19.28 -2.46 -2.57
C GLY A 198 -17.79 -2.34 -2.26
N PHE A 199 -17.07 -3.46 -2.28
CA PHE A 199 -15.63 -3.48 -2.10
C PHE A 199 -14.90 -2.69 -3.20
N GLU A 200 -15.28 -2.87 -4.48
CA GLU A 200 -14.71 -2.11 -5.60
C GLU A 200 -14.98 -0.61 -5.47
N ILE A 201 -16.21 -0.21 -5.07
CA ILE A 201 -16.55 1.20 -4.82
C ILE A 201 -15.63 1.78 -3.74
N LEU A 202 -15.38 1.04 -2.66
CA LEU A 202 -14.48 1.47 -1.60
C LEU A 202 -13.04 1.62 -2.10
N LEU A 203 -12.55 0.71 -2.94
CA LEU A 203 -11.23 0.83 -3.54
C LEU A 203 -11.13 2.09 -4.42
N TYR A 204 -12.12 2.36 -5.28
CA TYR A 204 -12.16 3.59 -6.07
C TYR A 204 -12.18 4.83 -5.20
N ALA A 205 -13.03 4.86 -4.18
CA ALA A 205 -13.16 6.00 -3.28
C ALA A 205 -11.86 6.25 -2.52
N PHE A 206 -11.28 5.22 -1.89
CA PHE A 206 -10.05 5.36 -1.11
C PHE A 206 -8.84 5.69 -1.98
N SER A 207 -8.70 5.09 -3.17
CA SER A 207 -7.63 5.45 -4.11
C SER A 207 -7.78 6.88 -4.63
N THR A 208 -9.01 7.36 -4.86
CA THR A 208 -9.26 8.75 -5.27
C THR A 208 -8.88 9.73 -4.16
N ILE A 209 -9.36 9.48 -2.94
CA ILE A 209 -9.03 10.31 -1.76
C ILE A 209 -7.51 10.31 -1.53
N ALA A 210 -6.88 9.15 -1.61
CA ALA A 210 -5.43 9.02 -1.47
C ALA A 210 -4.66 9.80 -2.55
N GLY A 211 -5.03 9.63 -3.82
CA GLY A 211 -4.38 10.30 -4.93
C GLY A 211 -4.50 11.82 -4.85
N LEU A 212 -5.72 12.32 -4.59
CA LEU A 212 -5.96 13.75 -4.40
C LEU A 212 -5.17 14.30 -3.20
N ARG A 213 -5.18 13.57 -2.08
CA ARG A 213 -4.46 14.01 -0.89
C ARG A 213 -2.96 14.08 -1.15
N LEU A 214 -2.35 13.02 -1.69
CA LEU A 214 -0.91 12.99 -2.00
C LEU A 214 -0.50 14.05 -3.04
N PHE A 215 -1.39 14.40 -3.96
CA PHE A 215 -1.10 15.38 -5.01
C PHE A 215 -1.21 16.83 -4.52
N PHE A 216 -2.22 17.14 -3.70
CA PHE A 216 -2.51 18.52 -3.28
C PHE A 216 -2.00 18.88 -1.89
N PHE A 217 -1.82 17.90 -0.99
CA PHE A 217 -1.52 18.11 0.43
C PHE A 217 -0.26 17.37 0.86
#